data_AF-A0A0N0V1A3-F1
#
_entry.id   AF-A0A0N0V1A3-F1
#
_cell.length_a   1.000
_cell.length_b   1.000
_cell.length_c   1.000
_cell.angle_alpha   90.00
_cell.angle_beta   90.00
_cell.angle_gamma   90.00
#
_symmetry.space_group_name_H-M   'P 1'
#
loop_
_entity.id
_entity.type
_entity.pdbx_description
1 polymer ?
#
loop_
_entity_poly.entity_id
_entity_poly.type
_entity_poly.pdbx_seq_one_letter_code
_entity_poly.pdbx_strand_id
1 'polypeptide(L)'
;MNSQIVDKKVETNSTLGKAISYTLKNWEKLTRFLTIPGAPLDNNVCERAIKTAICHRKNSLFYKNEHGAYIGDMFMSLIYTCHLNEVNAFDYLTQLQKHSSDVFKNPSQWMPWNYKENLKLEQSVKGVNC
;
A
#
# COMPACT_ATOMS: atom_id res chain seq x y z
N MET A 1 -2.65 25.19 25.99
CA MET A 1 -1.57 24.17 25.90
C MET A 1 -0.18 24.81 25.98
N ASN A 2 0.08 25.94 25.30
CA ASN A 2 1.35 26.69 25.44
C ASN A 2 1.70 27.12 26.88
N SER A 3 0.70 27.44 27.71
CA SER A 3 0.91 27.85 29.11
C SER A 3 1.64 26.81 29.95
N GLN A 4 1.53 25.51 29.66
CA GLN A 4 2.24 24.49 30.45
C GLN A 4 3.76 24.51 30.25
N ILE A 5 4.23 24.89 29.05
CA ILE A 5 5.65 25.04 28.73
C ILE A 5 6.15 26.42 29.17
N VAL A 6 5.36 27.47 28.93
CA VAL A 6 5.71 28.86 29.27
C VAL A 6 5.78 29.06 30.78
N ASP A 7 4.84 28.49 31.54
CA ASP A 7 4.81 28.57 33.00
C ASP A 7 5.80 27.58 33.68
N LYS A 8 6.64 26.87 32.90
CA LYS A 8 7.57 25.81 33.37
C LYS A 8 6.90 24.73 34.24
N LYS A 9 5.61 24.46 34.04
CA LYS A 9 4.88 23.41 34.77
C LYS A 9 5.32 22.01 34.36
N VAL A 10 5.92 21.87 33.17
CA VAL A 10 6.47 20.62 32.65
C VAL A 10 7.88 20.88 32.14
N GLU A 11 8.83 20.04 32.56
CA GLU A 11 10.21 20.09 32.06
C GLU A 11 10.25 19.80 30.56
N THR A 12 10.86 20.68 29.77
CA THR A 12 10.83 20.61 28.29
C THR A 12 11.50 19.36 27.75
N ASN A 13 12.55 18.87 28.42
CA ASN A 13 13.28 17.67 28.03
C ASN A 13 12.63 16.35 28.49
N SER A 14 11.62 16.43 29.35
CA SER A 14 10.85 15.26 29.76
C SER A 14 10.08 14.64 28.60
N THR A 15 9.68 13.37 28.73
CA THR A 15 8.84 12.68 27.74
C THR A 15 7.55 13.46 27.45
N LEU A 16 6.93 14.04 28.50
CA LEU A 16 5.73 14.85 28.38
C LEU A 16 6.00 16.20 27.70
N GLY A 17 7.08 16.89 28.09
CA GLY A 17 7.49 18.15 27.46
C GLY A 17 7.77 18.01 25.97
N LYS A 18 8.42 16.91 25.58
CA LYS A 18 8.66 16.55 24.17
C LYS A 18 7.36 16.27 23.42
N ALA A 19 6.43 15.52 24.00
CA ALA A 19 5.14 15.21 23.38
C ALA A 19 4.28 16.47 23.16
N ILE A 20 4.22 17.37 24.15
CA ILE A 20 3.51 18.65 24.04
C ILE A 20 4.15 19.51 22.95
N SER A 21 5.48 19.65 22.97
CA SER A 21 6.22 20.42 21.95
C SER A 21 6.01 19.87 20.54
N TYR A 22 6.03 18.54 20.38
CA TYR A 22 5.76 17.88 19.10
C TYR A 22 4.33 18.14 18.61
N THR A 23 3.34 18.06 19.49
CA THR A 23 1.93 18.30 19.15
C THR A 23 1.72 19.73 18.69
N LEU A 24 2.27 20.70 19.44
CA LEU A 24 2.19 22.13 19.11
C LEU A 24 2.87 22.44 17.77
N LYS A 25 4.06 21.89 17.55
CA LYS A 25 4.82 22.08 16.29
C LYS A 25 4.06 21.54 15.08
N ASN A 26 3.27 20.48 15.24
CA ASN A 26 2.54 19.84 14.15
C ASN A 26 1.04 20.15 14.14
N TRP A 27 0.56 21.08 14.96
CA TRP A 27 -0.87 21.34 15.17
C TRP A 27 -1.63 21.63 13.87
N GLU A 28 -1.04 22.45 12.98
CA GLU A 28 -1.63 22.77 11.69
C GLU A 28 -1.82 21.52 10.81
N LYS A 29 -0.86 20.60 10.83
CA LYS A 29 -0.93 19.34 10.07
C LYS A 29 -1.97 18.40 10.68
N LEU A 30 -2.00 18.30 12.01
CA LEU A 30 -2.94 17.46 12.75
C LEU A 30 -4.40 17.93 12.60
N THR A 31 -4.63 19.23 12.36
CA THR A 31 -5.97 19.83 12.21
C THR A 31 -6.38 20.04 10.76
N ARG A 32 -5.57 19.62 9.78
CA ARG A 32 -5.83 19.83 8.35
C ARG A 32 -7.10 19.16 7.83
N PHE A 33 -7.58 18.11 8.51
CA PHE A 33 -8.88 17.51 8.21
C PHE A 33 -10.07 18.46 8.42
N LEU A 34 -9.92 19.51 9.24
CA LEU A 34 -10.94 20.53 9.44
C LEU A 34 -11.03 21.52 8.27
N THR A 35 -9.98 21.65 7.47
CA THR A 35 -9.90 22.63 6.38
C THR A 35 -10.03 21.98 5.01
N ILE A 36 -9.65 20.71 4.86
CA ILE A 36 -9.72 19.98 3.59
C ILE A 36 -10.86 18.96 3.65
N PRO A 37 -11.93 19.13 2.85
CA PRO A 37 -13.02 18.18 2.80
C PRO A 37 -12.53 16.81 2.29
N GLY A 38 -12.91 15.73 2.98
CA GLY A 38 -12.53 14.36 2.63
C GLY A 38 -11.16 13.92 3.10
N ALA A 39 -10.38 14.78 3.77
CA ALA A 39 -9.14 14.35 4.41
C ALA A 39 -9.45 13.46 5.64
N PRO A 40 -8.85 12.25 5.74
CA PRO A 40 -9.08 11.37 6.88
C PRO A 40 -8.47 11.96 8.16
N LEU A 41 -9.11 11.69 9.30
CA LEU A 41 -8.66 12.12 10.62
C LEU A 41 -7.34 11.43 11.02
N ASP A 42 -7.15 10.19 10.58
CA ASP A 42 -6.01 9.35 10.91
C ASP A 42 -5.20 8.97 9.66
N ASN A 43 -3.94 8.62 9.89
CA ASN A 43 -3.01 8.19 8.85
C ASN A 43 -2.90 6.66 8.76
N ASN A 44 -3.89 5.91 9.29
CA ASN A 44 -3.75 4.46 9.44
C ASN A 44 -3.56 3.74 8.10
N VAL A 45 -4.16 4.25 7.03
CA VAL A 45 -4.02 3.68 5.67
C VAL A 45 -2.56 3.74 5.22
N CYS A 46 -1.92 4.90 5.33
CA CYS A 46 -0.51 5.05 4.96
C CYS A 46 0.41 4.26 5.89
N GLU A 47 0.13 4.26 7.20
CA GLU A 47 0.92 3.48 8.16
C GLU A 47 0.86 1.98 7.87
N ARG A 48 -0.33 1.44 7.53
CA ARG A 48 -0.50 0.04 7.11
C ARG A 48 0.28 -0.26 5.82
N ALA A 49 0.24 0.64 4.84
CA ALA A 49 1.00 0.49 3.59
C ALA A 49 2.51 0.46 3.86
N ILE A 50 3.03 1.40 4.65
CA ILE A 50 4.46 1.49 5.01
C ILE A 50 4.89 0.28 5.83
N LYS A 51 4.06 -0.17 6.78
CA LYS A 51 4.36 -1.34 7.62
C LYS A 51 4.56 -2.59 6.80
N THR A 52 3.76 -2.77 5.75
CA THR A 52 3.86 -3.89 4.81
C THR A 52 5.20 -3.88 4.08
N ALA A 53 5.63 -2.71 3.57
CA ALA A 53 6.94 -2.56 2.93
C ALA A 53 8.11 -2.81 3.91
N ILE A 54 8.03 -2.32 5.15
CA ILE A 54 9.03 -2.57 6.19
C ILE A 54 9.13 -4.06 6.53
N CYS A 55 7.99 -4.75 6.64
CA CYS A 55 7.95 -6.19 6.90
C CYS A 55 8.64 -6.98 5.78
N HIS A 56 8.34 -6.65 4.53
CA HIS A 56 8.98 -7.26 3.37
C HIS A 56 10.50 -7.06 3.38
N ARG A 57 10.97 -5.83 3.64
CA ARG A 57 12.41 -5.53 3.75
C ARG A 57 13.10 -6.37 4.84
N LYS A 58 12.43 -6.60 5.97
CA LYS A 58 12.97 -7.48 7.03
C LYS A 58 13.06 -8.94 6.58
N ASN A 59 12.11 -9.41 5.78
CA ASN A 59 12.06 -10.79 5.30
C ASN A 59 13.02 -11.06 4.13
N SER A 60 13.28 -10.06 3.28
CA SER A 60 14.13 -10.24 2.10
C SER A 60 15.64 -10.31 2.40
N LEU A 61 16.05 -10.10 3.66
CA LEU A 61 17.39 -10.13 4.24
C LEU A 61 18.47 -9.34 3.45
N PHE A 62 18.79 -9.69 2.20
CA PHE A 62 19.70 -8.93 1.32
C PHE A 62 19.40 -9.16 -0.18
N TYR A 63 19.45 -8.09 -0.97
CA TYR A 63 19.54 -8.18 -2.44
C TYR A 63 21.01 -8.08 -2.87
N LYS A 64 21.45 -8.99 -3.75
CA LYS A 64 22.84 -9.04 -4.23
C LYS A 64 23.17 -7.90 -5.23
N ASN A 65 22.15 -7.42 -5.95
CA ASN A 65 22.28 -6.39 -6.97
C ASN A 65 21.01 -5.51 -7.01
N GLU A 66 21.14 -4.30 -7.55
CA GLU A 66 20.03 -3.34 -7.67
C GLU A 66 18.90 -3.88 -8.55
N HIS A 67 19.24 -4.59 -9.62
CA HIS A 67 18.25 -5.22 -10.50
C HIS A 67 17.39 -6.26 -9.76
N GLY A 68 17.98 -7.07 -8.89
CA GLY A 68 17.25 -8.04 -8.07
C GLY A 68 16.34 -7.37 -7.06
N ALA A 69 16.78 -6.25 -6.47
CA ALA A 69 15.93 -5.42 -5.61
C ALA A 69 14.73 -4.87 -6.38
N TYR A 70 14.97 -4.32 -7.57
CA TYR A 70 13.90 -3.80 -8.44
C TYR A 70 12.85 -4.85 -8.79
N ILE A 71 13.27 -6.06 -9.17
CA ILE A 71 12.34 -7.15 -9.47
C ILE A 71 11.56 -7.58 -8.21
N GLY A 72 12.22 -7.64 -7.06
CA GLY A 72 11.56 -7.91 -5.78
C GLY A 72 10.49 -6.87 -5.43
N ASP A 73 10.82 -5.59 -5.58
CA ASP A 73 9.89 -4.47 -5.34
C ASP A 73 8.71 -4.48 -6.31
N MET A 74 8.94 -4.85 -7.58
CA MET A 74 7.89 -5.02 -8.58
C MET A 74 6.90 -6.12 -8.17
N PHE A 75 7.40 -7.31 -7.80
CA PHE A 75 6.54 -8.41 -7.32
C PHE A 75 5.80 -8.04 -6.04
N MET A 76 6.47 -7.38 -5.10
CA MET A 76 5.85 -6.93 -3.86
C MET A 76 4.68 -5.96 -4.12
N SER A 77 4.89 -5.00 -5.02
CA SER A 77 3.86 -4.04 -5.44
C SER A 77 2.67 -4.75 -6.07
N LEU A 78 2.91 -5.75 -6.91
CA LEU A 78 1.87 -6.53 -7.58
C LEU A 78 1.06 -7.38 -6.58
N ILE A 79 1.74 -8.09 -5.68
CA ILE A 79 1.12 -8.90 -4.64
C ILE A 79 0.26 -8.02 -3.72
N TYR A 80 0.78 -6.86 -3.32
CA TYR A 80 0.04 -5.93 -2.48
C TYR A 80 -1.18 -5.36 -3.19
N THR A 81 -1.06 -5.07 -4.49
CA THR A 81 -2.21 -4.65 -5.32
C THR A 81 -3.27 -5.74 -5.35
N CYS A 82 -2.89 -7.02 -5.51
CA CYS A 82 -3.84 -8.14 -5.45
C CYS A 82 -4.52 -8.21 -4.08
N HIS A 83 -3.76 -8.06 -2.99
CA HIS A 83 -4.29 -8.05 -1.63
C HIS A 83 -5.30 -6.92 -1.40
N LEU A 84 -5.02 -5.70 -1.89
CA LEU A 84 -5.95 -4.56 -1.80
C LEU A 84 -7.24 -4.79 -2.59
N ASN A 85 -7.21 -5.62 -3.63
CA ASN A 85 -8.37 -6.00 -4.44
C ASN A 85 -9.01 -7.32 -3.98
N GLU A 86 -8.61 -7.87 -2.84
CA GLU A 86 -9.12 -9.14 -2.30
C GLU A 86 -8.94 -10.34 -3.27
N VAL A 87 -7.85 -10.32 -4.04
CA VAL A 87 -7.52 -11.32 -5.04
C VAL A 87 -6.34 -12.16 -4.57
N ASN A 88 -6.41 -13.48 -4.80
CA ASN A 88 -5.31 -14.38 -4.55
C ASN A 88 -4.17 -14.09 -5.55
N ALA A 89 -3.05 -13.57 -5.06
CA ALA A 89 -1.92 -13.18 -5.89
C ALA A 89 -1.29 -14.36 -6.66
N PHE A 90 -1.28 -15.56 -6.09
CA PHE A 90 -0.72 -16.74 -6.74
C PHE A 90 -1.59 -17.22 -7.91
N ASP A 91 -2.91 -17.25 -7.72
CA ASP A 91 -3.86 -17.51 -8.81
C ASP A 91 -3.69 -16.47 -9.92
N TYR A 92 -3.71 -15.18 -9.57
CA TYR A 92 -3.56 -14.09 -10.53
C TYR A 92 -2.27 -14.21 -11.37
N LEU A 93 -1.11 -14.42 -10.73
CA LEU A 93 0.17 -14.64 -11.43
C LEU A 93 0.13 -15.88 -12.33
N THR A 94 -0.51 -16.96 -11.88
CA THR A 94 -0.69 -18.18 -12.67
C THR A 94 -1.53 -17.90 -13.92
N GLN A 95 -2.60 -17.12 -13.80
CA GLN A 95 -3.46 -16.76 -14.94
C GLN A 95 -2.73 -15.82 -15.91
N LEU A 96 -1.96 -14.86 -15.42
CA LEU A 96 -1.12 -14.01 -16.26
C LEU A 96 -0.12 -14.83 -17.08
N GLN A 97 0.53 -15.81 -16.46
CA GLN A 97 1.50 -16.66 -17.14
C GLN A 97 0.83 -17.53 -18.23
N LYS A 98 -0.33 -18.11 -17.91
CA LYS A 98 -1.11 -18.94 -18.86
C LYS A 98 -1.60 -18.17 -20.08
N HIS A 99 -1.94 -16.89 -19.90
CA HIS A 99 -2.50 -16.05 -20.96
C HIS A 99 -1.54 -14.93 -21.36
N SER A 100 -0.23 -15.18 -21.26
CA SER A 100 0.82 -14.18 -21.50
C SER A 100 0.71 -13.47 -22.85
N SER A 101 0.27 -14.18 -23.89
CA SER A 101 -0.02 -13.61 -25.21
C SER A 101 -1.10 -12.54 -25.19
N ASP A 102 -2.16 -12.73 -24.42
CA ASP A 102 -3.33 -11.84 -24.42
C ASP A 102 -3.17 -10.73 -23.40
N VAL A 103 -2.43 -10.99 -22.31
CA VAL A 103 -1.90 -9.96 -21.41
C VAL A 103 -1.02 -8.98 -22.19
N PHE A 104 -0.13 -9.47 -23.06
CA PHE A 104 0.76 -8.59 -23.83
C PHE A 104 -0.01 -7.72 -24.84
N LYS A 105 -1.07 -8.26 -25.45
CA LYS A 105 -1.93 -7.51 -26.39
C LYS A 105 -2.75 -6.43 -25.67
N ASN A 106 -3.39 -6.78 -24.55
CA ASN A 106 -4.35 -5.92 -23.86
C ASN A 106 -4.13 -5.92 -22.34
N PRO A 107 -3.02 -5.35 -21.83
CA PRO A 107 -2.65 -5.45 -20.42
C PRO A 107 -3.69 -4.83 -19.48
N SER A 108 -4.39 -3.79 -19.91
CA SER A 108 -5.45 -3.12 -19.14
C SER A 108 -6.63 -4.03 -18.79
N GLN A 109 -6.84 -5.12 -19.54
CA GLN A 109 -7.91 -6.09 -19.30
C GLN A 109 -7.48 -7.17 -18.30
N TRP A 110 -6.19 -7.30 -18.00
CA TRP A 110 -5.63 -8.36 -17.16
C TRP A 110 -5.17 -7.85 -15.80
N MET A 111 -5.78 -6.78 -15.29
CA MET A 111 -5.48 -6.22 -13.98
C MET A 111 -6.12 -7.05 -12.87
N PRO A 112 -5.65 -6.94 -11.61
CA PRO A 112 -6.17 -7.74 -10.51
C PRO A 112 -7.70 -7.64 -10.32
N TRP A 113 -8.29 -6.49 -10.63
CA TRP A 113 -9.73 -6.24 -10.48
C TRP A 113 -10.61 -6.73 -11.64
N ASN A 114 -10.06 -7.05 -12.81
CA ASN A 114 -10.86 -7.40 -14.00
C ASN A 114 -10.45 -8.69 -14.73
N TYR A 115 -9.29 -9.29 -14.42
CA TYR A 115 -8.82 -10.50 -15.13
C TYR A 115 -9.82 -11.68 -15.11
N LYS A 116 -10.65 -11.79 -14.05
CA LYS A 116 -11.67 -12.84 -13.91
C LYS A 116 -12.77 -12.76 -14.98
N GLU A 117 -13.05 -11.58 -15.52
CA GLU A 117 -14.06 -11.39 -16.56
C GLU A 117 -13.58 -12.04 -17.87
N ASN A 118 -12.31 -11.86 -18.21
CA ASN A 118 -11.71 -12.49 -19.40
C ASN A 118 -11.66 -14.02 -19.29
N LEU A 119 -11.37 -14.54 -18.10
CA LEU A 119 -11.39 -15.99 -17.86
C LEU A 119 -12.78 -16.60 -18.13
N LYS A 120 -13.85 -15.90 -17.74
CA LYS A 120 -15.23 -16.34 -18.00
C LYS A 120 -15.57 -16.28 -19.48
N LEU A 121 -15.16 -15.22 -20.18
CA LEU A 121 -15.37 -15.08 -21.62
C LEU A 121 -14.69 -16.21 -22.39
N GLU A 122 -13.46 -16.56 -22.04
CA GLU A 122 -12.76 -17.70 -22.66
C GLU A 122 -13.45 -19.04 -22.41
N GLN A 123 -13.93 -19.29 -21.18
CA GLN A 123 -14.64 -20.52 -20.84
C GLN A 123 -15.95 -20.63 -21.63
N SER A 124 -16.65 -19.51 -21.85
CA SER A 124 -17.86 -19.47 -22.67
C SER A 124 -17.56 -19.75 -24.15
N VAL A 125 -16.44 -19.26 -24.69
CA VAL A 125 -16.05 -19.53 -26.09
C VAL A 125 -15.60 -20.97 -26.29
N LYS A 126 -14.93 -21.58 -25.30
CA LYS A 126 -14.51 -22.99 -25.35
C LYS A 126 -15.69 -23.95 -25.15
N GLY A 127 -16.70 -23.59 -24.36
CA GLY A 127 -17.90 -24.41 -24.11
C GLY A 127 -18.95 -24.40 -25.22
N VAL A 128 -18.87 -23.48 -26.18
CA VAL A 128 -19.81 -23.38 -27.33
C VAL A 128 -19.29 -24.16 -28.56
N ASN A 129 -18.01 -24.59 -28.54
CA ASN A 129 -17.39 -25.36 -29.63
C ASN A 129 -17.32 -26.87 -29.35
N CYS A 130 -18.22 -27.40 -28.52
CA CYS A 130 -18.43 -28.84 -28.30
C CYS A 130 -19.88 -29.20 -28.64
#